data_AF-A0A423VT44-F1
#
_entry.id   AF-A0A423VT44-F1
#
_cell.length_a   1.000
_cell.length_b   1.000
_cell.length_c   1.000
_cell.angle_alpha   90.00
_cell.angle_beta   90.00
_cell.angle_gamma   90.00
#
_symmetry.space_group_name_H-M   'P 1'
#
loop_
_entity.id
_entity.type
_entity.pdbx_description
1 polymer ?
#
loop_
_entity_poly.entity_id
_entity_poly.type
_entity_poly.pdbx_seq_one_letter_code
_entity_poly.pdbx_strand_id
1 'polypeptide(L)'
;MSEVEADEKESFLGHDKRGLSAWTKPSSTTIALSFLLIALVTSAILFVIPLCLREPSALNPDIRRVSTYRPVHDRVDLEMHSVQVNGSLFMPSVPSISRAIPNDVSDNIWEEIELTRVFPVTEADILKIGKDPSTAVKLEDDLWGLVNDAYATVLDAYHRLHCLNSLRQIAYGQYYGMVMGDTNGEPSLQEVHINHCADIIYQALVCSGNVNLIIMHWVETQTWRFHPDVLKSSTVHP
;
A
#
# COMPACT_ATOMS: atom_id res chain seq x y z
N MET A 1 88.54 -53.70 26.55
CA MET A 1 88.15 -53.73 25.11
C MET A 1 87.01 -54.73 25.03
N SER A 2 85.74 -54.37 25.18
CA SER A 2 85.00 -53.18 24.75
C SER A 2 83.87 -52.88 25.75
N GLU A 3 83.90 -51.67 26.32
CA GLU A 3 82.71 -50.96 26.81
C GLU A 3 81.94 -50.38 25.61
N VAL A 4 80.72 -49.88 25.88
CA VAL A 4 79.97 -48.91 25.07
C VAL A 4 79.20 -49.48 23.88
N GLU A 5 78.01 -50.08 24.10
CA GLU A 5 76.89 -49.96 23.12
C GLU A 5 75.52 -50.48 23.57
N ALA A 6 75.21 -50.57 24.87
CA ALA A 6 73.90 -51.05 25.32
C ALA A 6 73.06 -50.01 26.08
N ASP A 7 73.58 -48.79 26.30
CA ASP A 7 72.96 -47.79 27.19
C ASP A 7 72.33 -46.58 26.46
N GLU A 8 72.20 -46.63 25.12
CA GLU A 8 71.75 -45.46 24.34
C GLU A 8 70.34 -45.57 23.75
N LYS A 9 69.59 -46.65 24.00
CA LYS A 9 68.20 -46.79 23.46
C LYS A 9 67.07 -46.59 24.47
N GLU A 10 67.38 -46.39 25.75
CA GLU A 10 66.37 -46.16 26.80
C GLU A 10 66.23 -44.66 27.20
N SER A 11 67.01 -43.75 26.62
CA SER A 11 66.99 -42.31 26.99
C SER A 11 66.07 -41.44 26.11
N PHE A 12 65.44 -41.98 25.05
CA PHE A 12 64.70 -41.15 24.08
C PHE A 12 63.18 -41.08 24.27
N LEU A 13 62.64 -41.67 25.34
CA LEU A 13 61.23 -41.49 25.73
C LEU A 13 61.14 -40.54 26.93
N GLY A 14 61.57 -39.31 26.67
CA GLY A 14 61.29 -38.16 27.53
C GLY A 14 59.80 -38.09 27.83
N HIS A 15 59.51 -38.21 29.11
CA HIS A 15 58.19 -38.34 29.71
C HIS A 15 57.45 -36.98 29.70
N ASP A 16 57.06 -36.45 28.53
CA ASP A 16 56.09 -35.34 28.47
C ASP A 16 54.66 -35.89 28.32
N LYS A 17 54.19 -36.61 29.34
CA LYS A 17 52.75 -36.79 29.55
C LYS A 17 52.21 -35.48 30.12
N ARG A 18 52.06 -34.46 29.28
CA ARG A 18 51.10 -33.39 29.57
C ARG A 18 49.78 -34.09 29.89
N GLY A 19 49.32 -33.95 31.13
CA GLY A 19 48.10 -34.60 31.58
C GLY A 19 46.97 -34.29 30.61
N LEU A 20 46.61 -35.27 29.79
CA LEU A 20 45.35 -35.27 29.06
C LEU A 20 44.28 -35.26 30.14
N SER A 21 43.73 -34.08 30.41
CA SER A 21 42.60 -33.89 31.31
C SER A 21 41.57 -34.97 31.02
N ALA A 22 41.33 -35.84 32.00
CA ALA A 22 40.35 -36.91 31.85
C ALA A 22 39.00 -36.28 31.49
N TRP A 23 38.51 -36.58 30.30
CA TRP A 23 37.23 -36.06 29.82
C TRP A 23 36.13 -36.73 30.65
N THR A 24 35.71 -36.08 31.72
CA THR A 24 34.64 -36.56 32.59
C THR A 24 33.36 -36.57 31.79
N LYS A 25 32.76 -37.75 31.59
CA LYS A 25 31.47 -37.88 30.89
C LYS A 25 30.43 -37.02 31.63
N PRO A 26 29.73 -36.11 30.92
CA PRO A 26 28.73 -35.26 31.54
C PRO A 26 27.61 -36.10 32.14
N SER A 27 27.12 -35.72 33.32
CA SER A 27 25.98 -36.39 33.96
C SER A 27 24.70 -36.14 33.16
N SER A 28 23.75 -37.07 33.20
CA SER A 28 22.44 -36.92 32.54
C SER A 28 21.74 -35.59 32.91
N THR A 29 21.93 -35.12 34.15
CA THR A 29 21.43 -33.83 34.63
C THR A 29 22.09 -32.63 33.94
N THR A 30 23.41 -32.65 33.70
CA THR A 30 24.10 -31.57 32.97
C THR A 30 23.68 -31.50 31.51
N ILE A 31 23.40 -32.64 30.87
CA ILE A 31 22.89 -32.72 29.50
C ILE A 31 21.47 -32.14 29.44
N ALA A 32 20.58 -32.54 30.35
CA ALA A 32 19.21 -32.04 30.42
C ALA A 32 19.14 -30.52 30.69
N LEU A 33 19.96 -30.01 31.60
CA LEU A 33 20.08 -28.57 31.88
C LEU A 33 20.60 -27.79 30.66
N SER A 34 21.54 -28.36 29.90
CA SER A 34 22.05 -27.75 28.67
C SER A 34 20.96 -27.64 27.61
N PHE A 35 20.15 -28.69 27.41
CA PHE A 35 19.00 -28.63 26.49
C PHE A 35 17.94 -27.62 26.94
N LEU A 36 17.65 -27.55 28.24
CA LEU A 36 16.71 -26.56 28.78
C LEU A 36 17.21 -25.13 28.57
N LEU A 37 18.50 -24.86 28.82
CA LEU A 37 19.11 -23.55 28.60
C LEU A 37 19.06 -23.16 27.12
N ILE A 38 19.40 -24.09 26.22
CA ILE A 38 19.32 -23.86 24.77
C ILE A 38 17.88 -23.54 24.36
N ALA A 39 16.88 -24.29 24.84
CA ALA A 39 15.47 -24.03 24.54
C ALA A 39 14.98 -22.67 25.08
N LEU A 40 15.45 -22.26 26.26
CA LEU A 40 15.15 -20.94 26.83
C LEU A 40 15.79 -19.81 26.01
N VAL A 41 17.05 -19.98 25.61
CA VAL A 41 17.78 -19.00 24.80
C VAL A 41 17.15 -18.88 23.40
N THR A 42 16.81 -19.99 22.75
CA THR A 42 16.14 -19.95 21.44
C THR A 42 14.76 -19.31 21.53
N SER A 43 13.98 -19.61 22.56
CA SER A 43 12.68 -18.97 22.81
C SER A 43 12.83 -17.46 23.06
N ALA A 44 13.81 -17.05 23.86
CA ALA A 44 14.10 -15.64 24.12
C ALA A 44 14.54 -14.91 22.83
N ILE A 45 15.38 -15.54 22.01
CA ILE A 45 15.81 -14.99 20.71
C ILE A 45 14.61 -14.83 19.77
N LEU A 46 13.75 -15.85 19.64
CA LEU A 46 12.53 -15.80 18.82
C LEU A 46 11.54 -14.72 19.30
N PHE A 47 11.54 -14.38 20.59
CA PHE A 47 10.70 -13.34 21.17
C PHE A 47 11.30 -11.93 21.03
N VAL A 48 12.62 -11.78 21.20
CA VAL A 48 13.31 -10.48 21.22
C VAL A 48 13.64 -9.97 19.82
N ILE A 49 14.03 -10.84 18.87
CA ILE A 49 14.37 -10.43 17.50
C ILE A 49 13.24 -9.62 16.84
N PRO A 50 11.95 -10.04 16.87
CA PRO A 50 10.87 -9.26 16.26
C PRO A 50 10.67 -7.88 16.92
N LEU A 51 11.00 -7.76 18.21
CA LEU A 51 10.89 -6.49 18.95
C LEU A 51 12.03 -5.53 18.60
N CYS A 52 13.25 -6.05 18.39
CA CYS A 52 14.40 -5.26 17.95
C CYS A 52 14.34 -4.88 16.46
N LEU A 53 13.70 -5.71 15.62
CA LEU A 53 13.45 -5.43 14.21
C LEU A 53 12.20 -4.58 13.98
N ARG A 54 11.49 -4.18 15.06
CA ARG A 54 10.37 -3.27 14.95
C ARG A 54 10.92 -1.89 14.59
N GLU A 55 10.81 -1.53 13.32
CA GLU A 55 11.07 -0.19 12.82
C GLU A 55 10.44 0.86 13.76
N PRO A 56 11.13 1.99 14.04
CA PRO A 56 10.55 3.09 14.79
C PRO A 56 9.18 3.42 14.21
N SER A 57 8.22 3.80 15.08
CA SER A 57 6.84 4.14 14.77
C SER A 57 6.70 5.00 13.50
N ALA A 58 6.68 4.35 12.34
CA ALA A 58 6.57 5.01 11.06
C ALA A 58 5.08 5.25 10.82
N LEU A 59 4.74 6.47 10.40
CA LEU A 59 3.38 6.81 9.99
C LEU A 59 2.86 5.78 8.97
N ASN A 60 1.60 5.36 9.10
CA ASN A 60 0.96 4.44 8.17
C ASN A 60 1.61 3.04 8.05
N PRO A 61 1.92 2.33 9.15
CA PRO A 61 2.70 1.09 9.09
C PRO A 61 1.97 -0.02 8.32
N ASP A 62 0.64 -0.08 8.39
CA ASP A 62 -0.15 -1.10 7.70
C ASP A 62 -0.29 -0.81 6.20
N ILE A 63 -0.55 0.45 5.83
CA ILE A 63 -0.64 0.89 4.42
C ILE A 63 0.70 0.65 3.71
N ARG A 64 1.83 0.89 4.39
CA ARG A 64 3.17 0.64 3.85
C ARG A 64 3.45 -0.83 3.55
N ARG A 65 2.81 -1.78 4.23
CA ARG A 65 2.99 -3.22 3.97
C ARG A 65 2.36 -3.67 2.66
N VAL A 66 1.33 -2.97 2.22
CA VAL A 66 0.52 -3.33 1.05
C VAL A 66 0.63 -2.33 -0.11
N SER A 67 1.45 -1.28 0.06
CA SER A 67 1.62 -0.22 -0.93
C SER A 67 3.09 -0.02 -1.30
N THR A 68 3.32 0.44 -2.53
CA THR A 68 4.64 0.91 -2.94
C THR A 68 4.98 2.24 -2.25
N TYR A 69 6.27 2.61 -2.22
CA TYR A 69 6.70 3.86 -1.60
C TYR A 69 5.96 5.07 -2.20
N ARG A 70 5.43 5.93 -1.33
CA ARG A 70 4.83 7.22 -1.69
C ARG A 70 5.19 8.25 -0.63
N PRO A 71 5.61 9.48 -1.00
CA PRO A 71 5.98 10.52 -0.04
C PRO A 71 4.85 10.87 0.94
N VAL A 72 3.58 10.72 0.52
CA VAL A 72 2.42 10.96 1.39
C VAL A 72 2.42 10.07 2.64
N HIS A 73 2.97 8.85 2.55
CA HIS A 73 3.04 7.94 3.69
C HIS A 73 3.97 8.44 4.81
N ASP A 74 4.89 9.37 4.50
CA ASP A 74 5.81 10.00 5.46
C ASP A 74 5.27 11.34 6.01
N ARG A 75 4.28 11.94 5.35
CA ARG A 75 3.83 13.33 5.62
C ARG A 75 2.45 13.43 6.28
N VAL A 76 1.59 12.43 6.09
CA VAL A 76 0.19 12.47 6.55
C VAL A 76 -0.13 11.19 7.30
N ASP A 77 -0.83 11.29 8.43
CA ASP A 77 -1.39 10.14 9.14
C ASP A 77 -2.71 9.74 8.47
N LEU A 78 -2.75 8.54 7.88
CA LEU A 78 -3.87 8.01 7.11
C LEU A 78 -4.60 6.98 7.98
N GLU A 79 -5.77 7.38 8.48
CA GLU A 79 -6.63 6.51 9.25
C GLU A 79 -7.42 5.56 8.34
N MET A 80 -7.38 4.27 8.65
CA MET A 80 -8.21 3.26 7.99
C MET A 80 -9.50 3.05 8.78
N HIS A 81 -10.64 3.16 8.11
CA HIS A 81 -11.94 2.90 8.70
C HIS A 81 -12.72 1.89 7.84
N SER A 82 -13.56 1.08 8.50
CA SER A 82 -14.43 0.13 7.80
C SER A 82 -15.64 0.87 7.25
N VAL A 83 -15.91 0.70 5.96
CA VAL A 83 -17.06 1.28 5.26
C VAL A 83 -17.83 0.15 4.58
N GLN A 84 -19.15 0.16 4.73
CA GLN A 84 -20.03 -0.71 3.95
C GLN A 84 -20.30 -0.10 2.58
N VAL A 85 -20.13 -0.89 1.52
CA VAL A 85 -20.47 -0.44 0.16
C VAL A 85 -21.98 -0.33 0.02
N ASN A 86 -22.47 0.87 -0.28
CA ASN A 86 -23.86 1.08 -0.64
C ASN A 86 -24.08 0.79 -2.13
N GLY A 87 -24.60 -0.40 -2.43
CA GLY A 87 -24.90 -0.86 -3.79
C GLY A 87 -26.31 -0.53 -4.30
N SER A 88 -27.08 0.32 -3.59
CA SER A 88 -28.49 0.56 -3.94
C SER A 88 -28.68 1.22 -5.29
N LEU A 89 -29.41 0.54 -6.18
CA LEU A 89 -29.72 1.05 -7.52
C LEU A 89 -30.54 2.34 -7.46
N PHE A 90 -31.61 2.35 -6.66
CA PHE A 90 -32.50 3.51 -6.52
C PHE A 90 -31.95 4.53 -5.53
N MET A 91 -32.30 5.80 -5.75
CA MET A 91 -31.80 6.92 -4.96
C MET A 91 -32.20 6.75 -3.48
N PRO A 92 -31.23 6.72 -2.54
CA PRO A 92 -31.53 6.65 -1.12
C PRO A 92 -32.00 8.01 -0.60
N SER A 93 -32.52 8.04 0.64
CA SER A 93 -32.99 9.27 1.31
C SER A 93 -31.88 10.31 1.50
N VAL A 94 -30.64 9.87 1.66
CA VAL A 94 -29.44 10.73 1.71
C VAL A 94 -28.47 10.24 0.62
N PRO A 95 -28.56 10.79 -0.60
CA PRO A 95 -27.69 10.37 -1.70
C PRO A 95 -26.27 10.91 -1.51
N SER A 96 -25.28 10.13 -1.94
CA SER A 96 -23.92 10.64 -2.14
C SER A 96 -23.90 11.69 -3.24
N ILE A 97 -22.90 12.58 -3.22
CA ILE A 97 -22.71 13.60 -4.25
C ILE A 97 -22.61 13.01 -5.67
N SER A 98 -22.08 11.80 -5.80
CA SER A 98 -21.99 11.08 -7.06
C SER A 98 -23.32 10.66 -7.67
N ARG A 99 -24.41 10.73 -6.91
CA ARG A 99 -25.77 10.40 -7.37
C ARG A 99 -26.61 11.64 -7.63
N ALA A 100 -26.07 12.83 -7.39
CA ALA A 100 -26.76 14.09 -7.65
C ALA A 100 -26.86 14.32 -9.17
N ILE A 101 -28.06 14.70 -9.61
CA ILE A 101 -28.28 15.23 -10.97
C ILE A 101 -27.55 16.59 -11.06
N PRO A 102 -26.98 16.96 -12.22
CA PRO A 102 -26.33 18.27 -12.41
C PRO A 102 -27.15 19.45 -11.88
N ASN A 103 -26.50 20.26 -11.05
CA ASN A 103 -27.02 21.50 -10.47
C ASN A 103 -25.88 22.26 -9.78
N ASP A 104 -26.04 23.57 -9.62
CA ASP A 104 -25.02 24.46 -9.05
C ASP A 104 -24.45 23.99 -7.70
N VAL A 105 -25.29 23.46 -6.80
CA VAL A 105 -24.82 22.99 -5.48
C VAL A 105 -23.93 21.76 -5.65
N SER A 106 -24.34 20.81 -6.48
CA SER A 106 -23.55 19.61 -6.75
C SER A 106 -22.24 19.95 -7.46
N ASP A 107 -22.30 20.86 -8.42
CA ASP A 107 -21.17 21.20 -9.27
C ASP A 107 -20.09 21.94 -8.48
N ASN A 108 -20.48 22.86 -7.58
CA ASN A 108 -19.54 23.50 -6.64
C ASN A 108 -18.80 22.49 -5.74
N ILE A 109 -19.50 21.45 -5.25
CA ILE A 109 -18.86 20.41 -4.44
C ILE A 109 -17.89 19.60 -5.30
N TRP A 110 -18.27 19.25 -6.53
CA TRP A 110 -17.41 18.54 -7.46
C TRP A 110 -16.13 19.32 -7.79
N GLU A 111 -16.26 20.62 -8.09
CA GLU A 111 -15.13 21.51 -8.36
C GLU A 111 -14.13 21.55 -7.20
N GLU A 112 -14.61 21.47 -5.96
CA GLU A 112 -13.74 21.45 -4.77
C GLU A 112 -13.00 20.12 -4.62
N ILE A 113 -13.71 18.99 -4.71
CA ILE A 113 -13.15 17.67 -4.40
C ILE A 113 -12.31 17.09 -5.54
N GLU A 114 -12.55 17.50 -6.78
CA GLU A 114 -11.82 17.00 -7.94
C GLU A 114 -10.51 17.75 -8.20
N LEU A 115 -10.31 18.90 -7.54
CA LEU A 115 -9.25 19.83 -7.87
C LEU A 115 -7.87 19.17 -7.74
N THR A 116 -7.23 18.96 -8.89
CA THR A 116 -5.88 18.42 -9.01
C THR A 116 -4.87 19.51 -8.65
N ARG A 117 -4.28 19.39 -7.46
CA ARG A 117 -3.24 20.31 -6.99
C ARG A 117 -1.87 19.73 -7.27
N VAL A 118 -0.95 20.60 -7.64
CA VAL A 118 0.47 20.25 -7.70
C VAL A 118 0.92 19.86 -6.31
N PHE A 119 1.44 18.64 -6.19
CA PHE A 119 2.08 18.12 -5.00
C PHE A 119 3.59 18.08 -5.27
N PRO A 120 4.37 19.00 -4.67
CA PRO A 120 5.80 19.06 -4.91
C PRO A 120 6.52 17.90 -4.19
N VAL A 121 7.44 17.26 -4.93
CA VAL A 121 8.30 16.16 -4.44
C VAL A 121 9.76 16.43 -4.79
N THR A 122 10.66 15.78 -4.08
CA THR A 122 12.12 15.90 -4.32
C THR A 122 12.60 14.93 -5.41
N GLU A 123 13.81 15.15 -5.93
CA GLU A 123 14.49 14.18 -6.79
C GLU A 123 14.61 12.81 -6.10
N ALA A 124 14.94 12.82 -4.80
CA ALA A 124 15.07 11.62 -3.99
C ALA A 124 13.75 10.84 -3.88
N ASP A 125 12.62 11.55 -3.77
CA ASP A 125 11.29 10.93 -3.79
C ASP A 125 11.03 10.20 -5.12
N ILE A 126 11.34 10.84 -6.25
CA ILE A 126 11.14 10.28 -7.60
C ILE A 126 11.99 9.01 -7.79
N LEU A 127 13.26 9.05 -7.39
CA LEU A 127 14.16 7.91 -7.44
C LEU A 127 13.65 6.75 -6.58
N LYS A 128 13.15 7.04 -5.37
CA LYS A 128 12.63 6.03 -4.44
C LYS A 128 11.31 5.42 -4.91
N ILE A 129 10.52 6.15 -5.71
CA ILE A 129 9.35 5.63 -6.42
C ILE A 129 9.76 4.72 -7.60
N GLY A 130 11.03 4.78 -8.05
CA GLY A 130 11.55 4.01 -9.18
C GLY A 130 11.32 4.68 -10.53
N LYS A 131 11.29 6.01 -10.57
CA LYS A 131 11.13 6.82 -11.79
C LYS A 131 12.40 7.63 -12.08
N ASP A 132 12.55 8.07 -13.32
CA ASP A 132 13.69 8.88 -13.77
C ASP A 132 13.39 10.38 -13.62
N PRO A 133 14.08 11.12 -12.72
CA PRO A 133 13.89 12.54 -12.52
C PRO A 133 14.22 13.40 -13.74
N SER A 134 15.04 12.92 -14.68
CA SER A 134 15.43 13.67 -15.88
C SER A 134 14.26 14.01 -16.81
N THR A 135 13.18 13.22 -16.71
CA THR A 135 11.93 13.38 -17.48
C THR A 135 10.84 14.12 -16.71
N ALA A 136 11.06 14.40 -15.43
CA ALA A 136 10.07 15.02 -14.56
C ALA A 136 10.09 16.55 -14.70
N VAL A 137 8.90 17.17 -14.59
CA VAL A 137 8.78 18.64 -14.64
C VAL A 137 9.36 19.23 -13.36
N LYS A 138 10.42 20.03 -13.51
CA LYS A 138 11.03 20.78 -12.41
C LYS A 138 10.28 22.11 -12.21
N LEU A 139 9.95 22.41 -10.97
CA LEU A 139 9.28 23.65 -10.55
C LEU A 139 10.31 24.74 -10.26
N GLU A 140 9.88 26.01 -10.38
CA GLU A 140 10.71 27.17 -10.06
C GLU A 140 10.99 27.29 -8.55
N ASP A 141 12.17 27.83 -8.22
CA ASP A 141 12.88 27.57 -6.96
C ASP A 141 12.26 28.14 -5.68
N ASP A 142 11.48 29.22 -5.75
CA ASP A 142 11.10 30.02 -4.58
C ASP A 142 9.63 29.87 -4.16
N LEU A 143 8.77 29.29 -5.00
CA LEU A 143 7.33 29.22 -4.76
C LEU A 143 6.87 28.01 -3.93
N TRP A 144 7.66 26.93 -3.87
CA TRP A 144 7.20 25.61 -3.39
C TRP A 144 7.86 25.13 -2.10
N GLY A 145 8.73 25.93 -1.48
CA GLY A 145 9.41 25.59 -0.22
C GLY A 145 10.46 24.48 -0.32
N LEU A 146 10.75 23.99 -1.54
CA LEU A 146 11.76 22.98 -1.86
C LEU A 146 12.80 23.61 -2.82
N VAL A 147 13.66 24.48 -2.28
CA VAL A 147 14.62 25.29 -3.05
C VAL A 147 15.45 24.42 -3.99
N ASN A 148 15.30 24.61 -5.31
CA ASN A 148 16.02 23.89 -6.37
C ASN A 148 15.81 22.37 -6.46
N ASP A 149 14.88 21.80 -5.68
CA ASP A 149 14.60 20.36 -5.61
C ASP A 149 13.08 20.09 -5.56
N ALA A 150 12.35 20.83 -6.39
CA ALA A 150 10.89 20.74 -6.49
C ALA A 150 10.50 20.15 -7.85
N TYR A 151 9.81 19.02 -7.83
CA TYR A 151 9.24 18.41 -9.02
C TYR A 151 7.73 18.34 -8.93
N ALA A 152 7.07 18.64 -10.04
CA ALA A 152 5.62 18.65 -10.13
C ALA A 152 5.07 17.22 -10.17
N THR A 153 4.22 16.89 -9.21
CA THR A 153 3.38 15.68 -9.29
C THR A 153 1.95 16.01 -8.94
N VAL A 154 1.03 15.08 -9.17
CA VAL A 154 -0.36 15.18 -8.73
C VAL A 154 -0.71 13.88 -8.01
N LEU A 155 -1.49 13.97 -6.94
CA LEU A 155 -1.97 12.77 -6.26
C LEU A 155 -3.04 12.08 -7.12
N ASP A 156 -2.81 10.81 -7.41
CA ASP A 156 -3.69 9.97 -8.23
C ASP A 156 -5.12 9.89 -7.70
N ALA A 157 -5.33 10.01 -6.38
CA ALA A 157 -6.67 10.07 -5.79
C ALA A 157 -7.53 11.23 -6.35
N TYR A 158 -6.96 12.44 -6.49
CA TYR A 158 -7.66 13.58 -7.08
C TYR A 158 -7.82 13.43 -8.59
N HIS A 159 -6.82 12.87 -9.27
CA HIS A 159 -6.92 12.62 -10.71
C HIS A 159 -8.06 11.63 -11.04
N ARG A 160 -8.22 10.58 -10.24
CA ARG A 160 -9.35 9.64 -10.36
C ARG A 160 -10.70 10.33 -10.12
N LEU A 161 -10.80 11.25 -9.16
CA LEU A 161 -12.02 12.03 -8.91
C LEU A 161 -12.34 12.96 -10.10
N HIS A 162 -11.33 13.63 -10.66
CA HIS A 162 -11.46 14.46 -11.85
C HIS A 162 -11.93 13.67 -13.08
N CYS A 163 -11.33 12.50 -13.32
CA CYS A 163 -11.78 11.60 -14.38
C CYS A 163 -13.23 11.14 -14.16
N LEU A 164 -13.61 10.82 -12.91
CA LEU A 164 -14.97 10.41 -12.57
C LEU A 164 -15.99 11.54 -12.80
N ASN A 165 -15.68 12.77 -12.39
CA ASN A 165 -16.57 13.91 -12.65
C ASN A 165 -16.65 14.23 -14.15
N SER A 166 -15.55 14.10 -14.89
CA SER A 166 -15.55 14.26 -16.34
C SER A 166 -16.50 13.25 -17.00
N LEU A 167 -16.48 11.98 -16.59
CA LEU A 167 -17.47 10.98 -17.02
C LEU A 167 -18.91 11.34 -16.61
N ARG A 168 -19.11 11.85 -15.39
CA ARG A 168 -20.42 12.37 -14.96
C ARG A 168 -20.89 13.48 -15.90
N GLN A 169 -20.06 14.47 -16.20
CA GLN A 169 -20.43 15.57 -17.09
C GLN A 169 -20.77 15.04 -18.49
N ILE A 170 -20.01 14.08 -19.02
CA ILE A 170 -20.27 13.48 -20.33
C ILE A 170 -21.63 12.77 -20.36
N ALA A 171 -21.99 12.06 -19.29
CA ALA A 171 -23.32 11.45 -19.19
C ALA A 171 -24.46 12.48 -19.26
N TYR A 172 -24.20 13.74 -18.92
CA TYR A 172 -25.12 14.87 -19.01
C TYR A 172 -24.66 15.94 -20.01
N GLY A 173 -23.95 15.56 -21.07
CA GLY A 173 -23.28 16.52 -21.97
C GLY A 173 -24.21 17.60 -22.54
N GLN A 174 -25.50 17.32 -22.77
CA GLN A 174 -26.46 18.36 -23.17
C GLN A 174 -26.60 19.50 -22.14
N TYR A 175 -26.60 19.18 -20.84
CA TYR A 175 -26.68 20.16 -19.77
C TYR A 175 -25.44 21.06 -19.73
N TYR A 176 -24.26 20.46 -19.94
CA TYR A 176 -22.98 21.16 -19.92
C TYR A 176 -22.57 21.75 -21.28
N GLY A 177 -23.42 21.64 -22.32
CA GLY A 177 -23.11 22.11 -23.67
C GLY A 177 -21.92 21.37 -24.31
N MET A 178 -21.66 20.13 -23.92
CA MET A 178 -20.56 19.32 -24.42
C MET A 178 -20.95 18.52 -25.65
N VAL A 179 -20.00 18.42 -26.58
CA VAL A 179 -20.10 17.53 -27.75
C VAL A 179 -19.67 16.13 -27.32
N MET A 180 -20.49 15.13 -27.62
CA MET A 180 -20.16 13.72 -27.38
C MET A 180 -19.12 13.25 -28.40
N GLY A 181 -18.35 12.21 -28.06
CA GLY A 181 -17.42 11.60 -29.00
C GLY A 181 -18.10 11.15 -30.30
N ASP A 182 -17.44 11.37 -31.42
CA ASP A 182 -17.81 10.95 -32.75
C ASP A 182 -16.77 9.95 -33.25
N THR A 183 -17.21 8.72 -33.55
CA THR A 183 -16.31 7.70 -34.08
C THR A 183 -15.90 7.94 -35.54
N ASN A 184 -16.41 9.00 -36.17
CA ASN A 184 -16.10 9.37 -37.54
C ASN A 184 -15.04 10.48 -37.56
N GLY A 185 -13.90 10.21 -38.18
CA GLY A 185 -12.83 11.18 -38.36
C GLY A 185 -11.67 11.01 -37.38
N GLU A 186 -10.82 12.03 -37.31
CA GLU A 186 -9.69 12.06 -36.37
C GLU A 186 -10.17 12.40 -34.96
N PRO A 187 -9.66 11.71 -33.92
CA PRO A 187 -10.10 11.95 -32.56
C PRO A 187 -9.72 13.37 -32.11
N SER A 188 -10.71 14.10 -31.64
CA SER A 188 -10.55 15.37 -30.96
C SER A 188 -9.77 15.20 -29.64
N LEU A 189 -9.19 16.29 -29.15
CA LEU A 189 -8.55 16.30 -27.83
C LEU A 189 -9.50 15.85 -26.72
N GLN A 190 -10.79 16.21 -26.82
CA GLN A 190 -11.83 15.76 -25.89
C GLN A 190 -11.90 14.24 -25.84
N GLU A 191 -11.94 13.57 -26.99
CA GLU A 191 -12.05 12.10 -27.07
C GLU A 191 -10.80 11.39 -26.58
N VAL A 192 -9.62 11.93 -26.90
CA VAL A 192 -8.35 11.44 -26.34
C VAL A 192 -8.38 11.55 -24.81
N HIS A 193 -8.88 12.65 -24.28
CA HIS A 193 -9.00 12.86 -22.83
C HIS A 193 -10.00 11.89 -22.20
N ILE A 194 -11.15 11.64 -22.83
CA ILE A 194 -12.15 10.66 -22.36
C ILE A 194 -11.55 9.27 -22.28
N ASN A 195 -10.85 8.84 -23.33
CA ASN A 195 -10.21 7.52 -23.38
C ASN A 195 -9.11 7.40 -22.30
N HIS A 196 -8.35 8.47 -22.08
CA HIS A 196 -7.38 8.55 -20.99
C HIS A 196 -8.05 8.45 -19.61
N CYS A 197 -9.14 9.18 -19.37
CA CYS A 197 -9.88 9.11 -18.12
C CYS A 197 -10.43 7.71 -17.85
N ALA A 198 -10.98 7.05 -18.87
CA ALA A 198 -11.46 5.68 -18.78
C ALA A 198 -10.31 4.71 -18.40
N ASP A 199 -9.14 4.86 -19.00
CA ASP A 199 -7.96 4.05 -18.69
C ASP A 199 -7.44 4.29 -17.25
N ILE A 200 -7.36 5.55 -16.79
CA ILE A 200 -6.97 5.88 -15.41
C ILE A 200 -7.92 5.25 -14.39
N ILE A 201 -9.23 5.31 -14.63
CA ILE A 201 -10.23 4.66 -13.76
C ILE A 201 -10.10 3.14 -13.82
N TYR A 202 -9.86 2.56 -15.00
CA TYR A 202 -9.62 1.13 -15.16
C TYR A 202 -8.40 0.67 -14.34
N GLN A 203 -7.26 1.35 -14.50
CA GLN A 203 -6.04 1.08 -13.73
C GLN A 203 -6.29 1.17 -12.22
N ALA A 204 -7.05 2.17 -11.76
CA ALA A 204 -7.43 2.30 -10.37
C ALA A 204 -8.18 1.06 -9.85
N LEU A 205 -9.17 0.56 -10.61
CA LEU A 205 -10.00 -0.58 -10.23
C LEU A 205 -9.21 -1.90 -10.18
N VAL A 206 -8.35 -2.15 -11.18
CA VAL A 206 -7.55 -3.39 -11.25
C VAL A 206 -6.43 -3.40 -10.21
N CYS A 207 -5.84 -2.24 -9.91
CA CYS A 207 -4.78 -2.14 -8.90
C CYS A 207 -5.30 -2.14 -7.46
N SER A 208 -6.51 -1.61 -7.21
CA SER A 208 -7.10 -1.66 -5.86
C SER A 208 -7.72 -3.02 -5.53
N GLY A 209 -8.03 -3.85 -6.53
CA GLY A 209 -8.46 -5.24 -6.34
C GLY A 209 -9.67 -5.40 -5.40
N ASN A 210 -10.70 -4.57 -5.57
CA ASN A 210 -11.85 -4.59 -4.67
C ASN A 210 -12.69 -5.88 -4.89
N VAL A 211 -12.77 -6.73 -3.86
CA VAL A 211 -13.53 -7.99 -3.84
C VAL A 211 -14.87 -7.89 -3.10
N ASN A 212 -15.36 -6.67 -2.87
CA ASN A 212 -16.64 -6.45 -2.20
C ASN A 212 -17.78 -7.03 -3.05
N LEU A 213 -18.66 -7.77 -2.39
CA LEU A 213 -19.80 -8.40 -3.02
C LEU A 213 -20.99 -7.44 -2.97
N ILE A 214 -21.64 -7.24 -4.12
CA ILE A 214 -22.96 -6.62 -4.16
C ILE A 214 -23.97 -7.75 -3.97
N ILE A 215 -24.68 -7.73 -2.84
CA ILE A 215 -25.71 -8.71 -2.55
C ILE A 215 -26.95 -8.37 -3.39
N MET A 216 -27.48 -9.38 -4.08
CA MET A 216 -28.68 -9.25 -4.90
C MET A 216 -29.88 -9.73 -4.09
N HIS A 217 -30.97 -8.96 -4.10
CA HIS A 217 -32.20 -9.27 -3.39
C HIS A 217 -33.40 -9.39 -4.34
N TRP A 218 -34.38 -10.19 -3.94
CA TRP A 218 -35.68 -10.29 -4.62
C TRP A 218 -36.56 -9.10 -4.27
N VAL A 219 -37.16 -8.45 -5.27
CA VAL A 219 -38.10 -7.34 -5.09
C VAL A 219 -39.42 -7.66 -5.79
N GLU A 220 -40.52 -7.63 -5.05
CA GLU A 220 -41.86 -8.04 -5.54
C GLU A 220 -42.46 -7.10 -6.59
N THR A 221 -42.08 -5.82 -6.57
CA THR A 221 -42.75 -4.76 -7.35
C THR A 221 -42.16 -4.51 -8.73
N GLN A 222 -41.07 -5.17 -9.09
CA GLN A 222 -40.35 -4.94 -10.35
C GLN A 222 -40.54 -6.13 -11.31
N THR A 223 -40.69 -5.85 -12.61
CA THR A 223 -40.79 -6.89 -13.64
C THR A 223 -39.51 -7.72 -13.70
N TRP A 224 -38.34 -7.07 -13.55
CA TRP A 224 -37.02 -7.69 -13.49
C TRP A 224 -36.62 -7.92 -12.03
N ARG A 225 -37.05 -9.05 -11.46
CA ARG A 225 -37.01 -9.32 -10.01
C ARG A 225 -35.60 -9.47 -9.38
N PHE A 226 -34.52 -9.19 -10.12
CA PHE A 226 -33.13 -9.24 -9.64
C PHE A 226 -32.56 -7.82 -9.54
N HIS A 227 -32.33 -7.33 -8.32
CA HIS A 227 -31.74 -6.01 -8.11
C HIS A 227 -30.63 -6.01 -7.03
N PRO A 228 -29.58 -5.19 -7.21
CA PRO A 228 -28.59 -4.95 -6.16
C PRO A 228 -29.23 -4.20 -4.98
N ASP A 229 -28.84 -4.59 -3.77
CA ASP A 229 -29.47 -4.23 -2.48
C ASP A 229 -30.02 -2.81 -2.41
N VAL A 230 -31.35 -2.67 -2.32
CA VAL A 230 -31.98 -1.41 -1.92
C VAL A 230 -31.94 -1.38 -0.40
N LEU A 231 -31.01 -0.62 0.18
CA LEU A 231 -31.01 -0.31 1.60
C LEU A 231 -32.35 0.35 1.92
N LYS A 232 -33.32 -0.46 2.36
CA LYS A 232 -34.50 0.08 3.02
C LYS A 232 -33.95 0.82 4.21
N SER A 233 -34.09 2.15 4.23
CA SER A 233 -33.84 2.90 5.44
C SER A 233 -34.61 2.17 6.53
N SER A 234 -33.91 1.70 7.56
CA SER A 234 -34.51 1.13 8.75
C SER A 234 -35.33 2.25 9.40
N THR A 235 -36.56 2.43 8.92
CA THR A 235 -37.60 3.10 9.68
C THR A 235 -37.81 2.24 10.89
N VAL A 236 -37.24 2.69 12.00
CA VAL A 236 -37.73 2.37 13.34
C VAL A 236 -39.22 2.69 13.29
N HIS A 237 -40.04 1.66 13.20
CA HIS A 237 -41.44 1.76 13.52
C HIS A 237 -41.61 1.37 15.00
N PRO A 238 -42.50 2.08 15.73
CA PRO A 238 -42.57 2.09 17.19
C PRO A 238 -42.87 0.73 17.82
#